data_AF-A0A4P7L1P6-F1
#
_entry.id   AF-A0A4P7L1P6-F1
#
_cell.length_a   1.000
_cell.length_b   1.000
_cell.length_c   1.000
_cell.angle_alpha   90.00
_cell.angle_beta   90.00
_cell.angle_gamma   90.00
#
_symmetry.space_group_name_H-M   'P 1'
#
loop_
_entity.id
_entity.type
_entity.pdbx_description
1 polymer ?
#
loop_
_entity_poly.entity_id
_entity_poly.type
_entity_poly.pdbx_seq_one_letter_code
_entity_poly.pdbx_strand_id
1 'polypeptide(L)'
;MKNYQSDILYSVSTTKGSGYIYVLIEHQSTPDKLMAWRLMRYSMSAMHKHLEAGHKQLPLVFPILFYCGEQSPHPYSTNWLDCFHDRKLAERIYTNPFKLADVTTLEDGEIMRHKRMALLTLIQKHIRRRDMTELFDEIVTLLSYNYYTDNQVITLFNYLIQEGNAQKPMEFITEIAKQSEKHEGALMTIAQQIEEIGIQKGMQQGKAEGRQEGKLEAQLEIAKQMLITGMDRQSVMKFTGLTDTEMSNLFKD
;
A
#
# COMPACT_ATOMS: atom_id res chain seq x y z
N MET A 1 32.92 12.13 -2.28
CA MET A 1 33.02 10.84 -3.00
C MET A 1 34.24 10.08 -2.50
N LYS A 2 34.05 8.96 -1.81
CA LYS A 2 35.08 7.92 -1.69
C LYS A 2 34.45 6.61 -2.12
N ASN A 3 34.51 6.38 -3.44
CA ASN A 3 34.23 5.10 -4.08
C ASN A 3 35.51 4.29 -4.02
N TYR A 4 35.58 3.28 -3.15
CA TYR A 4 36.44 2.10 -3.33
C TYR A 4 35.76 0.91 -2.65
N GLN A 5 34.61 0.50 -3.20
CA GLN A 5 34.06 -0.84 -2.95
C GLN A 5 34.32 -1.64 -4.21
N SER A 6 35.37 -2.46 -4.20
CA SER A 6 35.52 -3.46 -5.25
C SER A 6 34.65 -4.64 -4.86
N ASP A 7 33.38 -4.59 -5.25
CA ASP A 7 32.50 -5.75 -5.24
C ASP A 7 32.96 -6.65 -6.39
N ILE A 8 33.64 -7.77 -6.08
CA ILE A 8 34.03 -8.74 -7.11
C ILE A 8 33.00 -9.87 -7.12
N LEU A 9 32.32 -10.05 -8.25
CA LEU A 9 31.35 -11.12 -8.47
C LEU A 9 32.00 -12.26 -9.27
N TYR A 10 31.95 -13.47 -8.72
CA TYR A 10 32.29 -14.69 -9.43
C TYR A 10 31.05 -15.56 -9.62
N SER A 11 30.81 -16.02 -10.86
CA SER A 11 29.96 -17.18 -11.11
C SER A 11 30.79 -18.44 -10.87
N VAL A 12 30.21 -19.41 -10.17
CA VAL A 12 30.88 -20.67 -9.85
C VAL A 12 29.99 -21.84 -10.21
N SER A 13 30.58 -22.87 -10.82
CA SER A 13 29.93 -24.15 -11.04
C SER A 13 30.16 -25.04 -9.82
N THR A 14 29.10 -25.45 -9.14
CA THR A 14 29.17 -26.34 -7.96
C THR A 14 28.61 -27.72 -8.30
N THR A 15 28.86 -28.71 -7.43
CA THR A 15 28.28 -30.06 -7.55
C THR A 15 26.75 -30.09 -7.43
N LYS A 16 26.12 -28.99 -6.98
CA LYS A 16 24.67 -28.83 -6.86
C LYS A 16 24.07 -27.88 -7.90
N GLY A 17 24.86 -27.42 -8.88
CA GLY A 17 24.44 -26.48 -9.93
C GLY A 17 25.28 -25.20 -9.97
N SER A 18 24.90 -24.26 -10.84
CA SER A 18 25.52 -22.94 -10.92
C SER A 18 25.12 -22.06 -9.74
N GLY A 19 26.07 -21.38 -9.13
CA GLY A 19 25.86 -20.43 -8.04
C GLY A 19 26.70 -19.17 -8.21
N TYR A 20 26.48 -18.21 -7.31
CA TYR A 20 27.22 -16.96 -7.27
C TYR A 20 27.90 -16.79 -5.92
N ILE A 21 29.17 -16.38 -5.97
CA ILE A 21 29.97 -15.97 -4.83
C ILE A 21 30.34 -14.51 -5.04
N TYR A 22 29.89 -13.64 -4.14
CA TYR A 22 30.36 -12.26 -4.07
C TYR A 22 31.45 -12.19 -3.03
N VAL A 23 32.60 -11.65 -3.41
CA VAL A 23 33.67 -11.33 -2.46
C VAL A 23 33.66 -9.82 -2.25
N LEU A 24 33.29 -9.43 -1.04
CA LEU A 24 33.28 -8.03 -0.64
C LEU A 24 34.61 -7.75 0.06
N ILE A 25 35.43 -6.90 -0.56
CA ILE A 25 36.76 -6.57 -0.06
C ILE A 25 36.77 -5.11 0.40
N GLU A 26 37.04 -4.89 1.68
CA GLU A 26 37.23 -3.55 2.26
C GLU A 26 38.66 -3.40 2.77
N HIS A 27 39.31 -2.28 2.44
CA HIS A 27 40.62 -1.93 2.98
C HIS A 27 40.52 -0.85 4.06
N GLN A 28 41.18 -1.04 5.20
CA GLN A 28 41.12 -0.13 6.35
C GLN A 28 42.50 0.10 6.98
N SER A 29 42.86 1.37 7.18
CA SER A 29 44.09 1.79 7.89
C SER A 29 43.83 2.37 9.29
N THR A 30 42.62 2.81 9.61
CA THR A 30 42.23 3.30 10.94
C THR A 30 41.09 2.43 11.46
N PRO A 31 41.21 1.78 12.63
CA PRO A 31 40.21 0.84 13.11
C PRO A 31 38.88 1.53 13.44
N ASP A 32 37.77 0.85 13.13
CA ASP A 32 36.39 1.34 13.31
C ASP A 32 35.61 0.29 14.09
N LYS A 33 35.03 0.70 15.21
CA LYS A 33 34.28 -0.18 16.12
C LYS A 33 33.07 -0.83 15.45
N LEU A 34 32.49 -0.19 14.43
CA LEU A 34 31.32 -0.68 13.70
C LEU A 34 31.69 -1.28 12.34
N MET A 35 32.95 -1.65 12.12
CA MET A 35 33.38 -2.23 10.84
C MET A 35 32.63 -3.53 10.51
N ALA A 36 32.39 -4.40 11.49
CA ALA A 36 31.61 -5.62 11.30
C ALA A 36 30.18 -5.32 10.80
N TRP A 37 29.48 -4.34 11.40
CA TRP A 37 28.17 -3.89 10.93
C TRP A 37 28.23 -3.34 9.51
N ARG A 38 29.26 -2.55 9.19
CA ARG A 38 29.45 -1.96 7.86
C ARG A 38 29.58 -3.04 6.77
N LEU A 39 30.39 -4.07 7.01
CA LEU A 39 30.56 -5.19 6.08
C LEU A 39 29.27 -6.00 5.90
N MET A 40 28.49 -6.19 6.97
CA MET A 40 27.19 -6.86 6.85
C MET A 40 26.18 -6.04 6.05
N ARG A 41 26.15 -4.72 6.24
CA ARG A 41 25.31 -3.83 5.42
C ARG A 41 25.67 -3.96 3.94
N TYR A 42 26.96 -3.90 3.62
CA TYR A 42 27.42 -4.06 2.23
C TYR A 42 27.08 -5.44 1.67
N SER A 43 27.21 -6.49 2.49
CA SER A 43 26.83 -7.85 2.09
C SER A 43 25.34 -7.95 1.74
N MET A 44 24.46 -7.37 2.57
CA MET A 44 23.02 -7.31 2.29
C MET A 44 22.69 -6.44 1.07
N SER A 45 23.41 -5.34 0.85
CA SER A 45 23.25 -4.52 -0.35
C SER A 45 23.66 -5.27 -1.62
N ALA A 46 24.76 -6.03 -1.60
CA ALA A 46 25.17 -6.87 -2.72
C ALA A 46 24.14 -7.97 -3.03
N MET A 47 23.63 -8.63 -1.99
CA MET A 47 22.52 -9.57 -2.08
C MET A 47 21.27 -8.97 -2.72
N HIS A 48 20.90 -7.74 -2.33
CA HIS A 48 19.74 -7.05 -2.89
C HIS A 48 19.94 -6.70 -4.38
N LYS A 49 21.09 -6.12 -4.74
CA LYS A 49 21.45 -5.82 -6.14
C LYS A 49 21.40 -7.06 -7.03
N HIS A 50 21.78 -8.22 -6.51
CA HIS A 50 21.69 -9.49 -7.23
C HIS A 50 20.23 -9.84 -7.60
N LEU A 51 19.28 -9.62 -6.69
CA LEU A 51 17.85 -9.83 -6.97
C LEU A 51 17.32 -8.79 -7.97
N GLU A 52 17.72 -7.52 -7.85
CA GLU A 52 17.35 -6.46 -8.80
C GLU A 52 17.83 -6.74 -10.24
N ALA A 53 18.95 -7.47 -10.39
CA ALA A 53 19.45 -7.93 -11.68
C ALA A 53 18.61 -9.07 -12.32
N GLY A 54 17.52 -9.50 -11.69
CA GLY A 54 16.59 -10.50 -12.21
C GLY A 54 16.84 -11.93 -11.73
N HIS A 55 17.80 -12.14 -10.82
CA HIS A 55 18.04 -13.45 -10.22
C HIS A 55 16.98 -13.79 -9.17
N LYS A 56 16.64 -15.08 -9.06
CA LYS A 56 15.53 -15.56 -8.19
C LYS A 56 15.97 -16.02 -6.79
N GLN A 57 17.28 -16.15 -6.56
CA GLN A 57 17.85 -16.66 -5.32
C GLN A 57 18.97 -15.74 -4.84
N LEU A 58 19.20 -15.70 -3.53
CA LEU A 58 20.28 -14.94 -2.93
C LEU A 58 21.64 -15.58 -3.22
N PRO A 59 22.69 -14.79 -3.50
CA PRO A 59 24.04 -15.29 -3.62
C PRO A 59 24.69 -15.43 -2.24
N LEU A 60 25.78 -16.20 -2.15
CA LEU A 60 26.63 -16.18 -0.96
C LEU A 60 27.60 -15.00 -1.05
N VAL A 61 27.59 -14.14 -0.03
CA VAL A 61 28.52 -13.00 0.06
C VAL A 61 29.53 -13.26 1.17
N PHE A 62 30.82 -13.20 0.82
CA PHE A 62 31.94 -13.39 1.74
C PHE A 62 32.60 -12.03 2.00
N PRO A 63 32.36 -11.42 3.18
CA PRO A 63 33.05 -10.19 3.55
C PRO A 63 34.48 -10.49 4.01
N ILE A 64 35.44 -9.77 3.43
CA ILE A 64 36.86 -9.84 3.78
C ILE A 64 37.34 -8.42 4.11
N LEU A 65 37.88 -8.25 5.33
CA LEU A 65 38.53 -7.01 5.76
C LEU A 65 40.04 -7.13 5.62
N PHE A 66 40.65 -6.27 4.81
CA PHE A 66 42.09 -6.07 4.75
C PHE A 66 42.47 -4.92 5.67
N TYR A 67 42.96 -5.25 6.86
CA TYR A 67 43.35 -4.26 7.86
C TYR A 67 44.87 -4.04 7.84
N CYS A 68 45.28 -2.82 7.54
CA CYS A 68 46.68 -2.36 7.47
C CYS A 68 46.86 -1.09 8.32
N GLY A 69 46.40 -1.13 9.58
CA GLY A 69 46.49 0.01 10.49
C GLY A 69 47.66 -0.05 11.46
N GLU A 70 48.04 1.11 12.01
CA GLU A 70 49.12 1.23 12.99
C GLU A 70 48.81 0.49 14.30
N GLN A 71 47.54 0.52 14.74
CA GLN A 71 47.09 -0.25 15.90
C GLN A 71 46.95 -1.72 15.52
N SER A 72 47.85 -2.58 15.99
CA SER A 72 47.86 -4.02 15.68
C SER A 72 47.94 -4.88 16.95
N PRO A 73 47.18 -5.99 17.05
CA PRO A 73 46.21 -6.51 16.07
C PRO A 73 44.94 -5.64 15.95
N HIS A 74 44.09 -5.91 14.96
CA HIS A 74 42.80 -5.20 14.79
C HIS A 74 41.99 -5.26 16.10
N PRO A 75 41.58 -4.12 16.69
CA PRO A 75 41.12 -4.07 18.08
C PRO A 75 39.63 -4.38 18.28
N TYR A 76 38.84 -4.47 17.21
CA TYR A 76 37.39 -4.64 17.30
C TYR A 76 36.92 -6.00 16.76
N SER A 77 35.75 -6.44 17.24
CA SER A 77 35.15 -7.71 16.80
C SER A 77 34.81 -7.68 15.30
N THR A 78 34.97 -8.83 14.66
CA THR A 78 34.53 -9.09 13.28
C THR A 78 33.13 -9.72 13.22
N ASN A 79 32.53 -10.05 14.36
CA ASN A 79 31.15 -10.51 14.43
C ASN A 79 30.21 -9.33 14.64
N TRP A 80 29.34 -9.07 13.67
CA TRP A 80 28.42 -7.93 13.71
C TRP A 80 27.43 -7.97 14.88
N LEU A 81 27.18 -9.13 15.48
CA LEU A 81 26.33 -9.25 16.66
C LEU A 81 26.96 -8.62 17.92
N ASP A 82 28.29 -8.42 17.94
CA ASP A 82 28.97 -7.65 18.99
C ASP A 82 28.75 -6.14 18.89
N CYS A 83 28.11 -5.66 17.81
CA CYS A 83 27.72 -4.26 17.70
C CYS A 83 26.47 -3.93 18.54
N PHE A 84 25.73 -4.92 19.04
CA PHE A 84 24.56 -4.71 19.90
C PHE A 84 24.95 -4.62 21.37
N HIS A 85 24.19 -3.82 22.13
CA HIS A 85 24.34 -3.76 23.58
C HIS A 85 24.05 -5.10 24.26
N ASP A 86 22.96 -5.78 23.84
CA ASP A 86 22.64 -7.14 24.28
C ASP A 86 22.84 -8.13 23.12
N ARG A 87 24.04 -8.71 23.06
CA ARG A 87 24.41 -9.72 22.05
C ARG A 87 23.49 -10.94 22.07
N LYS A 88 23.13 -11.45 23.25
CA LYS A 88 22.31 -12.67 23.36
C LYS A 88 20.89 -12.44 22.85
N LEU A 89 20.34 -11.24 23.09
CA LEU A 89 19.07 -10.85 22.49
C LEU A 89 19.18 -10.72 20.96
N ALA A 90 20.24 -10.09 20.46
CA ALA A 90 20.47 -9.96 19.02
C ALA A 90 20.59 -11.33 18.33
N GLU A 91 21.34 -12.27 18.91
CA GLU A 91 21.43 -13.66 18.42
C GLU A 91 20.02 -14.29 18.33
N ARG A 92 19.22 -14.19 19.40
CA ARG A 92 17.85 -14.75 19.37
C ARG A 92 16.96 -14.17 18.27
N ILE A 93 17.14 -12.89 17.92
CA ILE A 93 16.32 -12.21 16.91
C ILE A 93 16.83 -12.48 15.48
N TYR A 94 18.14 -12.40 15.25
CA TYR A 94 18.70 -12.35 13.90
C TYR A 94 19.22 -13.68 13.36
N THR A 95 19.35 -14.72 14.20
CA THR A 95 19.80 -16.06 13.75
C THR A 95 18.69 -17.11 13.78
N ASN A 96 17.47 -16.73 14.18
CA ASN A 96 16.29 -17.60 14.16
C ASN A 96 15.27 -17.11 13.13
N PRO A 97 14.33 -17.97 12.69
CA PRO A 97 13.18 -17.52 11.93
C PRO A 97 12.46 -16.37 12.65
N PHE A 98 12.02 -15.38 11.89
CA PHE A 98 11.23 -14.28 12.44
C PHE A 98 9.95 -14.82 13.08
N LYS A 99 9.44 -14.11 14.09
CA LYS A 99 8.14 -14.45 14.70
C LYS A 99 7.03 -13.92 13.80
N LEU A 100 6.23 -14.84 13.24
CA LEU A 100 5.04 -14.52 12.48
C LEU A 100 3.84 -14.40 13.41
N ALA A 101 3.17 -13.25 13.42
CA ALA A 101 1.85 -13.07 14.03
C ALA A 101 0.79 -13.20 12.93
N ASP A 102 0.33 -14.42 12.67
CA ASP A 102 -0.71 -14.66 11.66
C ASP A 102 -2.10 -14.38 12.23
N VAL A 103 -2.55 -13.14 12.09
CA VAL A 103 -3.87 -12.67 12.57
C VAL A 103 -5.03 -13.41 11.93
N THR A 104 -4.84 -14.09 10.80
CA THR A 104 -5.91 -14.85 10.13
C THR A 104 -6.28 -16.12 10.87
N THR A 105 -5.39 -16.61 11.74
CA THR A 105 -5.58 -17.83 12.55
C THR A 105 -6.21 -17.56 13.91
N LEU A 106 -6.20 -16.31 14.37
CA LEU A 106 -6.74 -15.91 15.67
C LEU A 106 -8.27 -15.91 15.64
N GLU A 107 -8.92 -16.33 16.72
CA GLU A 107 -10.37 -16.15 16.85
C GLU A 107 -10.71 -14.68 17.16
N ASP A 108 -11.89 -14.21 16.74
CA ASP A 108 -12.28 -12.81 16.98
C ASP A 108 -12.34 -12.51 18.49
N GLY A 109 -12.85 -13.44 19.29
CA GLY A 109 -12.88 -13.31 20.76
C GLY A 109 -11.50 -13.19 21.41
N GLU A 110 -10.45 -13.72 20.80
CA GLU A 110 -9.06 -13.51 21.25
C GLU A 110 -8.58 -12.10 20.89
N ILE A 111 -8.85 -11.66 19.65
CA ILE A 111 -8.51 -10.32 19.17
C ILE A 111 -9.15 -9.24 20.04
N MET A 112 -10.39 -9.44 20.49
CA MET A 112 -11.10 -8.52 21.37
C MET A 112 -10.35 -8.22 22.69
N ARG A 113 -9.45 -9.12 23.13
CA ARG A 113 -8.64 -8.94 24.35
C ARG A 113 -7.35 -8.14 24.13
N HIS A 114 -7.01 -7.79 22.88
CA HIS A 114 -5.76 -7.10 22.52
C HIS A 114 -5.75 -5.60 22.82
N LYS A 115 -6.71 -5.09 23.62
CA LYS A 115 -6.79 -3.68 24.04
C LYS A 115 -6.67 -2.74 22.84
N ARG A 116 -5.67 -1.84 22.85
CA ARG A 116 -5.39 -0.89 21.76
C ARG A 116 -5.17 -1.52 20.39
N MET A 117 -4.83 -2.80 20.30
CA MET A 117 -4.61 -3.45 19.01
C MET A 117 -5.84 -4.16 18.46
N ALA A 118 -6.86 -4.39 19.29
CA ALA A 118 -8.03 -5.15 18.91
C ALA A 118 -8.72 -4.60 17.66
N LEU A 119 -9.05 -3.30 17.64
CA LEU A 119 -9.80 -2.69 16.54
C LEU A 119 -9.06 -2.77 15.20
N LEU A 120 -7.78 -2.39 15.16
CA LEU A 120 -6.98 -2.48 13.92
C LEU A 120 -6.86 -3.93 13.45
N THR A 121 -6.55 -4.86 14.35
CA THR A 121 -6.38 -6.27 14.01
C THR A 121 -7.69 -6.88 13.50
N LEU A 122 -8.82 -6.57 14.14
CA LEU A 122 -10.14 -7.07 13.74
C LEU A 122 -10.52 -6.56 12.35
N ILE A 123 -10.39 -5.25 12.11
CA ILE A 123 -10.64 -4.65 10.79
C ILE A 123 -9.73 -5.30 9.75
N GLN A 124 -8.41 -5.33 9.95
CA GLN A 124 -7.47 -5.90 8.98
C GLN A 124 -7.73 -7.37 8.65
N LYS A 125 -8.10 -8.18 9.65
CA LYS A 125 -8.39 -9.60 9.45
C LYS A 125 -9.56 -9.81 8.48
N HIS A 126 -10.57 -8.95 8.56
CA HIS A 126 -11.84 -9.14 7.85
C HIS A 126 -12.00 -8.25 6.62
N ILE A 127 -11.18 -7.20 6.46
CA ILE A 127 -11.39 -6.12 5.48
C ILE A 127 -11.64 -6.59 4.04
N ARG A 128 -11.08 -7.75 3.66
CA ARG A 128 -11.23 -8.35 2.32
C ARG A 128 -12.16 -9.57 2.25
N ARG A 129 -12.62 -10.09 3.39
CA ARG A 129 -13.30 -11.41 3.48
C ARG A 129 -14.79 -11.30 3.79
N ARG A 130 -15.21 -10.23 4.45
CA ARG A 130 -16.58 -10.07 4.97
C ARG A 130 -17.13 -8.69 4.65
N ASP A 131 -18.45 -8.57 4.71
CA ASP A 131 -19.09 -7.26 4.83
C ASP A 131 -18.73 -6.68 6.21
N MET A 132 -18.15 -5.48 6.23
CA MET A 132 -17.71 -4.83 7.47
C MET A 132 -18.87 -4.58 8.44
N THR A 133 -20.11 -4.53 7.93
CA THR A 133 -21.31 -4.39 8.76
C THR A 133 -21.51 -5.55 9.73
N GLU A 134 -20.95 -6.73 9.45
CA GLU A 134 -20.98 -7.88 10.36
C GLU A 134 -20.17 -7.68 11.64
N LEU A 135 -19.24 -6.72 11.67
CA LEU A 135 -18.38 -6.43 12.83
C LEU A 135 -18.93 -5.31 13.71
N PHE A 136 -20.20 -4.94 13.52
CA PHE A 136 -20.80 -3.79 14.19
C PHE A 136 -20.67 -3.88 15.71
N ASP A 137 -21.11 -5.00 16.30
CA ASP A 137 -21.14 -5.20 17.75
C ASP A 137 -19.73 -5.20 18.34
N GLU A 138 -18.77 -5.85 17.67
CA GLU A 138 -17.38 -5.87 18.09
C GLU A 138 -16.75 -4.48 18.04
N ILE A 139 -16.99 -3.72 16.97
CA ILE A 139 -16.42 -2.37 16.83
C ILE A 139 -17.00 -1.44 17.91
N VAL A 140 -18.32 -1.44 18.12
CA VAL A 140 -18.95 -0.65 19.19
C VAL A 140 -18.38 -1.04 20.55
N THR A 141 -18.29 -2.34 20.83
CA THR A 141 -17.72 -2.85 22.08
C THR A 141 -16.29 -2.36 22.29
N LEU A 142 -15.43 -2.43 21.27
CA LEU A 142 -14.05 -1.98 21.36
C LEU A 142 -13.94 -0.47 21.58
N LEU A 143 -14.75 0.32 20.89
CA LEU A 143 -14.77 1.77 21.07
C LEU A 143 -15.20 2.17 22.49
N SER A 144 -16.13 1.42 23.10
CA SER A 144 -16.60 1.66 24.47
C SER A 144 -15.49 1.52 25.53
N TYR A 145 -14.44 0.72 25.26
CA TYR A 145 -13.31 0.56 26.18
C TYR A 145 -12.42 1.81 26.27
N ASN A 146 -12.68 2.84 25.46
CA ASN A 146 -12.03 4.15 25.52
C ASN A 146 -10.50 4.11 25.36
N TYR A 147 -9.97 3.05 24.74
CA TYR A 147 -8.55 2.87 24.49
C TYR A 147 -7.99 3.74 23.36
N TYR A 148 -8.87 4.27 22.52
CA TYR A 148 -8.52 4.96 21.28
C TYR A 148 -8.64 6.49 21.43
N THR A 149 -7.84 7.21 20.64
CA THR A 149 -8.02 8.65 20.41
C THR A 149 -8.84 8.88 19.16
N ASP A 150 -9.43 10.07 19.02
CA ASP A 150 -10.22 10.43 17.82
C ASP A 150 -9.41 10.27 16.54
N ASN A 151 -8.13 10.68 16.53
CA ASN A 151 -7.26 10.50 15.37
C ASN A 151 -7.06 9.02 15.00
N GLN A 152 -6.97 8.12 15.98
CA GLN A 152 -6.86 6.68 15.71
C GLN A 152 -8.16 6.15 15.12
N VAL A 153 -9.31 6.53 15.68
CA VAL A 153 -10.63 6.15 15.14
C VAL A 153 -10.80 6.67 13.72
N ILE A 154 -10.52 7.96 13.48
CA ILE A 154 -10.58 8.57 12.14
C ILE A 154 -9.71 7.81 11.14
N THR A 155 -8.46 7.50 11.53
CA THR A 155 -7.54 6.78 10.64
C THR A 155 -8.06 5.37 10.30
N LEU A 156 -8.58 4.65 11.29
CA LEU A 156 -9.09 3.28 11.10
C LEU A 156 -10.36 3.25 10.26
N PHE A 157 -11.27 4.20 10.47
CA PHE A 157 -12.51 4.28 9.70
C PHE A 157 -12.26 4.76 8.28
N ASN A 158 -11.33 5.70 8.06
CA ASN A 158 -10.88 6.06 6.70
C ASN A 158 -10.30 4.85 5.97
N TYR A 159 -9.49 4.05 6.65
CA TYR A 159 -8.98 2.80 6.09
C TYR A 159 -10.11 1.81 5.75
N LEU A 160 -11.09 1.66 6.64
CA LEU A 160 -12.27 0.81 6.42
C LEU A 160 -13.09 1.25 5.20
N ILE A 161 -13.28 2.56 5.00
CA ILE A 161 -14.02 3.10 3.85
C ILE A 161 -13.25 2.88 2.55
N GLN A 162 -11.93 3.03 2.57
CA GLN A 162 -11.10 2.93 1.37
C GLN A 162 -10.93 1.49 0.90
N GLU A 163 -10.73 0.56 1.83
CA GLU A 163 -10.31 -0.81 1.53
C GLU A 163 -11.37 -1.86 1.87
N GLY A 164 -12.34 -1.52 2.73
CA GLY A 164 -13.37 -2.42 3.21
C GLY A 164 -14.57 -2.50 2.29
N ASN A 165 -15.19 -3.68 2.26
CA ASN A 165 -16.48 -3.86 1.64
C ASN A 165 -17.58 -3.56 2.66
N ALA A 166 -18.30 -2.45 2.48
CA ALA A 166 -19.50 -2.13 3.25
C ALA A 166 -20.58 -1.72 2.24
N GLN A 167 -21.73 -2.39 2.26
CA GLN A 167 -22.82 -2.07 1.32
C GLN A 167 -23.29 -0.62 1.46
N LYS A 168 -23.29 -0.12 2.70
CA LYS A 168 -23.75 1.23 3.05
C LYS A 168 -22.82 1.86 4.09
N PRO A 169 -21.62 2.30 3.67
CA PRO A 169 -20.58 2.75 4.61
C PRO A 169 -21.05 3.95 5.44
N MET A 170 -21.87 4.82 4.85
CA MET A 170 -22.45 5.98 5.54
C MET A 170 -23.40 5.61 6.68
N GLU A 171 -24.37 4.74 6.40
CA GLU A 171 -25.31 4.27 7.42
C GLU A 171 -24.54 3.54 8.53
N PHE A 172 -23.60 2.67 8.17
CA PHE A 172 -22.76 1.92 9.11
C PHE A 172 -21.98 2.82 10.07
N ILE A 173 -21.27 3.83 9.54
CA ILE A 173 -20.48 4.77 10.37
C ILE A 173 -21.39 5.59 11.27
N THR A 174 -22.53 6.04 10.74
CA THR A 174 -23.50 6.82 11.50
C THR A 174 -24.08 6.02 12.66
N GLU A 175 -24.41 4.74 12.44
CA GLU A 175 -24.90 3.86 13.51
C GLU A 175 -23.82 3.58 14.56
N ILE A 176 -22.55 3.41 14.17
CA ILE A 176 -21.47 3.28 15.15
C ILE A 176 -21.28 4.58 15.93
N ALA A 177 -21.38 5.74 15.27
CA ALA A 177 -21.24 7.05 15.91
C ALA A 177 -22.27 7.24 17.03
N LYS A 178 -23.54 6.87 16.76
CA LYS A 178 -24.64 6.93 17.75
C LYS A 178 -24.40 6.09 19.00
N GLN A 179 -23.62 5.01 18.89
CA GLN A 179 -23.30 4.11 20.01
C GLN A 179 -21.94 4.40 20.64
N SER A 180 -21.20 5.39 20.13
CA SER A 180 -19.84 5.71 20.55
C SER A 180 -19.78 7.13 21.11
N GLU A 181 -20.32 7.34 22.32
CA GLU A 181 -20.40 8.67 22.97
C GLU A 181 -19.07 9.45 22.93
N LYS A 182 -17.94 8.76 23.13
CA LYS A 182 -16.61 9.40 23.12
C LYS A 182 -16.16 9.85 21.73
N HIS A 183 -16.50 9.08 20.69
CA HIS A 183 -15.97 9.27 19.34
C HIS A 183 -17.03 9.72 18.33
N GLU A 184 -18.23 10.07 18.80
CA GLU A 184 -19.36 10.49 17.98
C GLU A 184 -18.96 11.62 17.03
N GLY A 185 -18.41 12.73 17.54
CA GLY A 185 -18.02 13.88 16.71
C GLY A 185 -16.98 13.54 15.64
N ALA A 186 -16.02 12.68 15.98
CA ALA A 186 -15.00 12.22 15.04
C ALA A 186 -15.60 11.36 13.92
N LEU A 187 -16.47 10.41 14.26
CA LEU A 187 -17.17 9.55 13.30
C LEU A 187 -18.18 10.33 12.46
N MET A 188 -18.88 11.30 13.04
CA MET A 188 -19.81 12.16 12.32
C MET A 188 -19.13 13.04 11.29
N THR A 189 -17.91 13.51 11.59
CA THR A 189 -17.10 14.26 10.61
C THR A 189 -16.74 13.38 9.40
N ILE A 190 -16.41 12.11 9.64
CA ILE A 190 -16.13 11.15 8.56
C ILE A 190 -17.39 10.92 7.71
N ALA A 191 -18.54 10.72 8.36
CA ALA A 191 -19.81 10.57 7.66
C ALA A 191 -20.11 11.80 6.77
N GLN A 192 -20.03 13.01 7.34
CA GLN A 192 -20.24 14.25 6.58
C GLN A 192 -19.29 14.37 5.39
N GLN A 193 -18.01 14.02 5.57
CA GLN A 193 -17.01 14.06 4.50
C GLN A 193 -17.35 13.10 3.36
N ILE A 194 -17.79 11.87 3.65
CA ILE A 194 -18.22 10.93 2.62
C ILE A 194 -19.45 11.45 1.87
N GLU A 195 -20.43 12.02 2.59
CA GLU A 195 -21.63 12.61 2.00
C GLU A 195 -21.27 13.74 1.02
N GLU A 196 -20.39 14.66 1.44
CA GLU A 196 -19.92 15.76 0.60
C GLU A 196 -19.19 15.26 -0.64
N ILE A 197 -18.31 14.26 -0.51
CA ILE A 197 -17.64 13.62 -1.65
C ILE A 197 -18.67 12.99 -2.60
N GLY A 198 -19.70 12.34 -2.05
CA GLY A 198 -20.80 11.75 -2.83
C GLY A 198 -21.56 12.80 -3.64
N ILE A 199 -21.95 13.91 -3.00
CA ILE A 199 -22.65 15.03 -3.65
C ILE A 199 -21.77 15.65 -4.75
N GLN A 200 -20.49 15.90 -4.47
CA GLN A 200 -19.58 16.48 -5.46
C GLN A 200 -19.40 15.57 -6.68
N LYS A 201 -19.24 14.26 -6.47
CA LYS A 201 -19.19 13.29 -7.58
C LYS A 201 -20.49 13.26 -8.36
N GLY A 202 -21.63 13.25 -7.68
CA GLY A 202 -22.96 13.28 -8.30
C GLY A 202 -23.17 14.53 -9.15
N MET A 203 -22.81 15.71 -8.65
CA MET A 203 -22.88 16.97 -9.41
C MET A 203 -21.95 16.95 -10.63
N GLN A 204 -20.72 16.45 -10.48
CA GLN A 204 -19.79 16.36 -11.61
C GLN A 204 -20.29 15.41 -12.69
N GLN A 205 -20.82 14.25 -12.30
CA GLN A 205 -21.41 13.28 -13.22
C GLN A 205 -22.65 13.87 -13.91
N GLY A 206 -23.60 14.43 -13.16
CA GLY A 206 -24.79 15.05 -13.74
C GLY A 206 -24.48 16.22 -14.66
N LYS A 207 -23.43 17.01 -14.37
CA LYS A 207 -22.97 18.08 -15.27
C LYS A 207 -22.33 17.53 -16.55
N ALA A 208 -21.61 16.41 -16.46
CA ALA A 208 -21.03 15.76 -17.62
C ALA A 208 -22.11 15.13 -18.51
N GLU A 209 -23.04 14.39 -17.91
CA GLU A 209 -24.20 13.79 -18.58
C GLU A 209 -25.08 14.87 -19.22
N GLY A 210 -25.50 15.89 -18.47
CA GLY A 210 -26.32 16.98 -19.01
C GLY A 210 -25.64 17.79 -20.12
N ARG A 211 -24.29 17.92 -20.09
CA ARG A 211 -23.55 18.53 -21.20
C ARG A 211 -23.54 17.62 -22.44
N GLN A 212 -23.43 16.32 -22.26
CA GLN A 212 -23.45 15.36 -23.36
C GLN A 212 -24.84 15.27 -23.99
N GLU A 213 -25.89 15.18 -23.17
CA GLU A 213 -27.29 15.20 -23.61
C GLU A 213 -27.62 16.51 -24.32
N GLY A 214 -27.34 17.67 -23.72
CA GLY A 214 -27.61 18.96 -24.35
C GLY A 214 -26.83 19.19 -25.65
N LYS A 215 -25.60 18.64 -25.77
CA LYS A 215 -24.85 18.66 -27.02
C LYS A 215 -25.54 17.79 -28.09
N LEU A 216 -25.97 16.58 -27.73
CA LEU A 216 -26.66 15.67 -28.63
C LEU A 216 -28.00 16.27 -29.09
N GLU A 217 -28.79 16.83 -28.17
CA GLU A 217 -30.04 17.52 -28.50
C GLU A 217 -29.82 18.70 -29.45
N ALA A 218 -28.80 19.53 -29.21
CA ALA A 218 -28.46 20.63 -30.10
C ALA A 218 -28.02 20.13 -31.50
N GLN A 219 -27.24 19.05 -31.56
CA GLN A 219 -26.83 18.43 -32.83
C GLN A 219 -28.04 17.87 -33.59
N LEU A 220 -28.98 17.23 -32.89
CA LEU A 220 -30.23 16.72 -33.46
C LEU A 220 -31.13 17.85 -33.97
N GLU A 221 -31.30 18.92 -33.21
CA GLU A 221 -32.11 20.07 -33.64
C GLU A 221 -31.51 20.76 -34.87
N ILE A 222 -30.19 20.98 -34.89
CA ILE A 222 -29.49 21.51 -36.06
C ILE A 222 -29.67 20.57 -37.26
N ALA A 223 -29.58 19.24 -37.07
CA ALA A 223 -29.81 18.27 -38.13
C ALA A 223 -31.25 18.34 -38.68
N LYS A 224 -32.27 18.49 -37.82
CA LYS A 224 -33.67 18.70 -38.26
C LYS A 224 -33.79 19.95 -39.14
N GLN A 225 -33.25 21.08 -38.68
CA GLN A 225 -33.32 22.34 -39.43
C GLN A 225 -32.61 22.23 -40.79
N MET A 226 -31.42 21.62 -40.84
CA MET A 226 -30.69 21.42 -42.10
C MET A 226 -31.47 20.55 -43.10
N LEU A 227 -32.09 19.46 -42.63
CA LEU A 227 -32.94 18.60 -43.46
C LEU A 227 -34.18 19.35 -43.99
N ILE A 228 -34.85 20.16 -43.14
CA ILE A 228 -36.00 20.99 -43.55
C ILE A 228 -35.60 22.00 -44.64
N THR A 229 -34.38 22.56 -44.58
CA THR A 229 -33.86 23.47 -45.61
C THR A 229 -33.41 22.78 -46.90
N GLY A 230 -33.57 21.45 -47.00
CA GLY A 230 -33.30 20.68 -48.22
C GLY A 230 -31.87 20.15 -48.35
N MET A 231 -31.08 20.15 -47.28
CA MET A 231 -29.73 19.54 -47.28
C MET A 231 -29.84 18.01 -47.27
N ASP A 232 -28.98 17.32 -48.03
CA ASP A 232 -29.01 15.85 -48.09
C ASP A 232 -28.47 15.20 -46.80
N ARG A 233 -28.96 13.99 -46.51
CA ARG A 233 -28.65 13.25 -45.27
C ARG A 233 -27.15 13.02 -45.04
N GLN A 234 -26.38 12.74 -46.10
CA GLN A 234 -24.94 12.50 -45.95
C GLN A 234 -24.19 13.79 -45.57
N SER A 235 -24.57 14.91 -46.17
CA SER A 235 -24.02 16.23 -45.81
C SER A 235 -24.38 16.61 -44.36
N VAL A 236 -25.62 16.39 -43.94
CA VAL A 236 -26.05 16.67 -42.55
C VAL A 236 -25.25 15.85 -41.54
N MET A 237 -25.08 14.55 -41.74
CA MET A 237 -24.26 13.68 -40.88
C MET A 237 -22.81 14.17 -40.79
N LYS A 238 -22.24 14.61 -41.91
CA LYS A 238 -20.88 15.13 -41.96
C LYS A 238 -20.70 16.43 -41.16
N PHE A 239 -21.70 17.32 -41.16
CA PHE A 239 -21.64 18.60 -40.46
C PHE A 239 -22.00 18.52 -38.97
N THR A 240 -22.99 17.69 -38.61
CA THR A 240 -23.43 17.55 -37.21
C THR A 240 -22.63 16.49 -36.45
N GLY A 241 -21.96 15.58 -37.16
CA GLY A 241 -21.20 14.48 -36.56
C GLY A 241 -22.08 13.36 -35.99
N LEU A 242 -23.37 13.34 -36.33
CA LEU A 242 -24.31 12.32 -35.89
C LEU A 242 -24.08 10.99 -36.62
N THR A 243 -24.23 9.89 -35.88
CA THR A 243 -24.21 8.53 -36.41
C THR A 243 -25.51 8.18 -37.14
N ASP A 244 -25.49 7.13 -37.96
CA ASP A 244 -26.68 6.70 -38.70
C ASP A 244 -27.83 6.25 -37.78
N THR A 245 -27.48 5.69 -36.61
CA THR A 245 -28.40 5.32 -35.54
C THR A 245 -29.06 6.54 -34.89
N GLU A 246 -28.29 7.59 -34.60
CA GLU A 246 -28.82 8.84 -34.03
C GLU A 246 -29.69 9.59 -35.06
N MET A 247 -29.30 9.58 -36.33
CA MET A 247 -30.10 10.15 -37.43
C MET A 247 -31.43 9.41 -37.64
N SER A 248 -31.45 8.10 -37.45
CA SER A 248 -32.67 7.29 -37.61
C SER A 248 -33.69 7.54 -36.50
N ASN A 249 -33.26 8.08 -35.36
CA ASN A 249 -34.12 8.45 -34.24
C ASN A 249 -34.71 9.88 -34.36
N LEU A 250 -34.30 10.67 -35.37
CA LEU A 250 -34.83 12.03 -35.60
C LEU A 250 -36.32 12.08 -36.00
N PHE A 251 -36.83 10.98 -36.58
CA PHE A 251 -38.18 10.86 -37.16
C PHE A 251 -39.01 9.74 -36.53
N LYS A 252 -38.54 9.18 -35.42
CA LYS A 252 -39.36 8.29 -34.58
C LYS A 252 -40.05 9.19 -33.55
N ASP A 253 -41.37 9.34 -33.72
CA ASP A 253 -42.25 9.81 -32.66
C ASP A 253 -42.29 8.81 -31.49
#